data_AF-A0A661L685-F1
#
_entry.id   AF-A0A661L685-F1
#
_cell.length_a   1.000
_cell.length_b   1.000
_cell.length_c   1.000
_cell.angle_alpha   90.00
_cell.angle_beta   90.00
_cell.angle_gamma   90.00
#
_symmetry.space_group_name_H-M   'P 1'
#
loop_
_entity.id
_entity.type
_entity.pdbx_description
1 polymer ?
#
loop_
_entity_poly.entity_id
_entity_poly.type
_entity_poly.pdbx_seq_one_letter_code
_entity_poly.pdbx_strand_id
1 'polypeptide(L)'
;MNISSTEGRVIAIIQNRENPTQEVAILYVAEENGFVTSGITRHFGVREIFIPAYMVVKDLDLTGTIVAAILEDISQAHEAESAFEYRPFFEVMGKGYLLRKSGGYMMLEEAQQDEGYFPYTT
;
A
#
# COMPACT_ATOMS: atom_id res chain seq x y z
N MET A 1 -0.82 19.01 14.61
CA MET A 1 -1.89 18.02 14.39
C MET A 1 -1.41 16.72 15.03
N ASN A 2 -1.95 16.39 16.20
CA ASN A 2 -1.58 15.18 16.96
C ASN A 2 -2.38 14.01 16.38
N ILE A 3 -1.71 13.03 15.79
CA ILE A 3 -2.32 11.75 15.42
C ILE A 3 -2.22 10.81 16.62
N SER A 4 -3.08 11.01 17.62
CA SER A 4 -3.33 10.01 18.65
C SER A 4 -4.46 9.10 18.17
N SER A 5 -4.14 7.82 18.00
CA SER A 5 -5.05 6.68 17.84
C SER A 5 -6.10 6.81 16.74
N THR A 6 -5.76 6.38 15.52
CA THR A 6 -6.76 5.96 14.55
C THR A 6 -7.59 4.83 15.19
N GLU A 7 -8.86 5.11 15.54
CA GLU A 7 -9.84 4.10 15.98
C GLU A 7 -10.26 3.22 14.79
N GLY A 8 -9.29 2.52 14.19
CA GLY A 8 -9.51 1.59 13.11
C GLY A 8 -9.78 0.18 13.65
N ARG A 9 -10.73 -0.54 13.06
CA ARG A 9 -10.96 -1.94 13.40
C ARG A 9 -9.89 -2.81 12.73
N VAL A 10 -9.14 -3.58 13.51
CA VAL A 10 -8.23 -4.61 12.96
C VAL A 10 -9.06 -5.64 12.20
N ILE A 11 -8.76 -5.83 10.92
CA ILE A 11 -9.41 -6.83 10.07
C ILE A 11 -8.49 -7.99 9.69
N ALA A 12 -7.18 -7.74 9.67
CA ALA A 12 -6.16 -8.75 9.34
C ALA A 12 -4.81 -8.36 9.95
N ILE A 13 -3.92 -9.34 10.08
CA ILE A 13 -2.51 -9.14 10.43
C ILE A 13 -1.69 -9.91 9.40
N ILE A 14 -0.69 -9.24 8.82
CA ILE A 14 0.30 -9.83 7.92
C ILE A 14 1.60 -9.90 8.70
N GLN A 15 2.18 -11.08 8.78
CA GLN A 15 3.41 -11.32 9.53
C GLN A 15 4.53 -11.67 8.56
N ASN A 16 5.70 -11.07 8.73
CA ASN A 16 6.89 -11.50 8.02
C ASN A 16 7.25 -12.93 8.45
N ARG A 17 7.46 -13.80 7.46
CA ARG A 17 7.82 -15.20 7.66
C ARG A 17 9.22 -15.35 8.27
N GLU A 18 10.18 -14.56 7.81
CA GLU A 18 11.59 -14.65 8.23
C GLU A 18 11.82 -13.95 9.57
N ASN A 19 11.04 -12.89 9.87
CA ASN A 19 11.03 -12.23 11.16
C ASN A 19 9.60 -12.07 11.73
N PRO A 20 9.12 -13.06 12.51
CA PRO A 20 7.79 -13.04 13.14
C PRO A 20 7.45 -11.84 14.01
N THR A 21 8.46 -11.09 14.48
CA THR A 21 8.23 -9.88 15.29
C THR A 21 7.84 -8.66 14.45
N GLN A 22 7.98 -8.76 13.13
CA GLN A 22 7.52 -7.77 12.17
C GLN A 22 6.10 -8.15 11.71
N GLU A 23 5.13 -7.52 12.35
CA GLU A 23 3.72 -7.68 12.04
C GLU A 23 3.13 -6.34 11.56
N VAL A 24 2.29 -6.42 10.54
CA VAL A 24 1.57 -5.27 10.00
C VAL A 24 0.08 -5.56 10.08
N ALA A 25 -0.63 -4.79 10.88
CA ALA A 25 -2.08 -4.87 10.97
C ALA A 25 -2.72 -4.12 9.79
N ILE A 26 -3.84 -4.63 9.29
CA ILE A 26 -4.73 -3.92 8.38
C ILE A 26 -5.93 -3.44 9.19
N LEU A 27 -6.12 -2.12 9.23
CA LEU A 27 -7.18 -1.46 9.96
C LEU A 27 -8.22 -0.91 8.99
N TYR A 28 -9.51 -1.19 9.21
CA TYR A 28 -10.59 -0.48 8.54
C TYR A 28 -10.86 0.85 9.24
N VAL A 29 -10.82 1.95 8.48
CA VAL A 29 -11.06 3.32 8.97
C VAL A 29 -12.32 3.85 8.30
N ALA A 30 -13.43 3.84 9.05
CA ALA A 30 -14.74 4.17 8.52
C ALA A 30 -14.84 5.63 8.05
N GLU A 31 -14.23 6.57 8.77
CA GLU A 31 -14.26 8.01 8.45
C GLU A 31 -13.61 8.33 7.11
N GLU A 32 -12.56 7.60 6.75
CA GLU A 32 -11.81 7.77 5.51
C GLU A 32 -12.31 6.82 4.38
N ASN A 33 -13.29 5.96 4.68
CA ASN A 33 -13.80 4.93 3.79
C ASN A 33 -12.69 4.08 3.13
N GLY A 34 -11.78 3.55 3.96
CA GLY A 34 -10.64 2.79 3.47
C GLY A 34 -9.99 1.92 4.52
N PHE A 35 -8.91 1.27 4.10
CA PHE A 35 -8.07 0.44 4.94
C PHE A 35 -6.68 1.06 5.05
N VAL A 36 -6.06 0.96 6.21
CA VAL A 36 -4.68 1.41 6.43
C VAL A 36 -3.83 0.29 6.96
N THR A 37 -2.58 0.24 6.53
CA THR A 37 -1.58 -0.55 7.23
C THR A 37 -1.19 0.12 8.55
N SER A 38 -0.80 -0.67 9.53
CA SER A 38 -0.27 -0.19 10.79
C SER A 38 0.88 -1.11 11.22
N GLY A 39 2.09 -0.57 11.23
CA GLY A 39 3.30 -1.31 11.61
C GLY A 39 4.46 -1.07 10.65
N ILE A 40 4.20 -0.67 9.40
CA ILE A 40 5.26 -0.44 8.41
C ILE A 40 6.22 0.65 8.89
N THR A 41 5.70 1.76 9.41
CA THR A 41 6.53 2.86 9.89
C THR A 41 7.40 2.43 11.07
N ARG A 42 6.82 1.62 11.96
CA ARG A 42 7.52 1.12 13.16
C ARG A 42 8.64 0.15 12.80
N HIS A 43 8.42 -0.75 11.86
CA HIS A 43 9.37 -1.82 11.54
C HIS A 43 10.41 -1.40 10.49
N PHE A 44 10.02 -0.57 9.53
CA PHE A 44 10.83 -0.28 8.34
C PHE A 44 11.10 1.22 8.13
N GLY A 45 10.50 2.11 8.94
CA GLY A 45 10.73 3.55 8.84
C GLY A 45 10.07 4.22 7.63
N VAL A 46 9.22 3.52 6.89
CA VAL A 46 8.51 4.03 5.70
C VAL A 46 7.01 4.17 5.96
N ARG A 47 6.34 5.03 5.18
CA ARG A 47 4.94 5.44 5.43
C ARG A 47 3.97 4.27 5.37
N GLU A 48 2.92 4.34 6.16
CA GLU A 48 1.79 3.41 6.02
C GLU A 48 1.08 3.60 4.67
N ILE A 49 0.43 2.52 4.19
CA ILE A 49 -0.31 2.47 2.95
C ILE A 49 -1.79 2.67 3.25
N PHE A 50 -2.45 3.53 2.50
CA PHE A 50 -3.90 3.70 2.49
C PHE A 50 -4.48 3.02 1.24
N ILE A 51 -5.50 2.18 1.44
CA ILE A 51 -6.17 1.39 0.43
C ILE A 51 -7.64 1.82 0.41
N PRO A 52 -8.12 2.48 -0.66
CA PRO A 52 -9.52 2.85 -0.78
C PRO A 52 -10.45 1.63 -0.70
N ALA A 53 -11.57 1.72 0.04
CA ALA A 53 -12.45 0.58 0.25
C ALA A 53 -13.03 0.01 -1.06
N TYR A 54 -13.24 0.87 -2.07
CA TYR A 54 -13.75 0.42 -3.37
C TYR A 54 -12.81 -0.56 -4.08
N MET A 55 -11.48 -0.47 -3.87
CA MET A 55 -10.52 -1.40 -4.47
C MET A 55 -10.64 -2.79 -3.85
N VAL A 56 -10.77 -2.84 -2.52
CA VAL A 56 -10.97 -4.10 -1.77
C VAL A 56 -12.29 -4.76 -2.15
N VAL A 57 -13.37 -3.98 -2.28
CA VAL A 57 -14.69 -4.50 -2.69
C VAL A 57 -14.67 -4.98 -4.14
N LYS A 58 -13.93 -4.32 -5.03
CA LYS A 58 -13.81 -4.69 -6.44
C LYS A 58 -13.06 -6.00 -6.62
N ASP A 59 -11.94 -6.19 -5.91
CA ASP A 59 -11.10 -7.38 -6.02
C ASP A 59 -10.24 -7.56 -4.75
N LEU A 60 -10.75 -8.36 -3.80
CA LEU A 60 -10.10 -8.60 -2.52
C LEU A 60 -8.75 -9.33 -2.70
N ASP A 61 -8.72 -10.35 -3.55
CA ASP A 61 -7.54 -11.20 -3.74
C ASP A 61 -6.41 -10.42 -4.41
N LEU A 62 -6.74 -9.64 -5.43
CA LEU A 62 -5.77 -8.76 -6.08
C LEU A 62 -5.26 -7.68 -5.14
N THR A 63 -6.14 -7.06 -4.36
CA THR A 63 -5.73 -6.03 -3.39
C THR A 63 -4.83 -6.62 -2.30
N GLY A 64 -5.15 -7.82 -1.80
CA GLY A 64 -4.29 -8.55 -0.87
C GLY A 64 -2.92 -8.87 -1.48
N THR A 65 -2.90 -9.28 -2.75
CA THR A 65 -1.66 -9.58 -3.49
C THR A 65 -0.79 -8.32 -3.65
N ILE A 66 -1.40 -7.18 -3.98
CA ILE A 66 -0.69 -5.90 -4.07
C ILE A 66 -0.03 -5.53 -2.74
N VAL A 67 -0.79 -5.58 -1.65
CA VAL A 67 -0.27 -5.24 -0.31
C VAL A 67 0.86 -6.19 0.09
N ALA A 68 0.69 -7.49 -0.14
CA ALA A 68 1.72 -8.48 0.15
C ALA A 68 3.00 -8.23 -0.66
N ALA A 69 2.89 -7.93 -1.96
CA ALA A 69 4.04 -7.61 -2.81
C ALA A 69 4.79 -6.35 -2.34
N ILE A 70 4.06 -5.31 -1.93
CA ILE A 70 4.68 -4.08 -1.39
C ILE A 70 5.41 -4.39 -0.08
N LEU A 71 4.80 -5.17 0.82
CA LEU A 71 5.43 -5.55 2.10
C LEU A 71 6.67 -6.43 1.89
N GLU A 72 6.63 -7.32 0.92
CA GLU A 72 7.77 -8.15 0.51
C GLU A 72 8.93 -7.27 0.01
N ASP A 73 8.67 -6.33 -0.90
CA ASP A 73 9.69 -5.41 -1.41
C ASP A 73 10.33 -4.57 -0.26
N ILE A 74 9.51 -4.12 0.71
CA ILE A 74 9.99 -3.40 1.89
C ILE A 74 10.88 -4.30 2.75
N SER A 75 10.45 -5.54 3.01
CA SER A 75 11.21 -6.50 3.81
C SER A 75 12.56 -6.81 3.18
N GLN A 76 12.58 -7.11 1.89
CA GLN A 76 13.82 -7.42 1.16
C GLN A 76 14.80 -6.25 1.17
N ALA A 77 14.32 -5.02 0.98
CA ALA A 77 15.18 -3.86 1.05
C ALA A 77 15.77 -3.66 2.45
N HIS A 78 14.97 -3.90 3.49
CA HIS A 78 15.41 -3.81 4.89
C HIS A 78 16.46 -4.89 5.24
N GLU A 79 16.25 -6.13 4.81
CA GLU A 79 17.18 -7.24 4.99
C GLU A 79 18.51 -7.01 4.26
N ALA A 80 18.47 -6.35 3.11
CA ALA A 80 19.66 -5.96 2.35
C ALA A 80 20.36 -4.70 2.91
N GLU A 81 19.94 -4.17 4.06
CA GLU A 81 20.42 -2.91 4.64
C GLU A 81 20.39 -1.73 3.63
N SER A 82 19.40 -1.76 2.72
CA SER A 82 19.26 -0.79 1.65
C SER A 82 18.14 0.22 1.94
N ALA A 83 18.23 1.41 1.35
CA ALA A 83 17.15 2.37 1.42
C ALA A 83 15.96 1.89 0.57
N PHE A 84 14.78 1.83 1.18
CA PHE A 84 13.53 1.57 0.46
C PHE A 84 12.86 2.89 0.06
N GLU A 85 12.46 2.99 -1.20
CA GLU A 85 11.57 4.05 -1.69
C GLU A 85 10.40 3.43 -2.44
N TYR A 86 9.20 3.96 -2.20
CA TYR A 86 8.01 3.55 -2.93
C TYR A 86 8.17 3.87 -4.41
N ARG A 87 8.06 2.83 -5.25
CA ARG A 87 7.95 3.03 -6.69
C ARG A 87 6.63 3.75 -6.99
N PRO A 88 6.66 4.86 -7.75
CA PRO A 88 5.44 5.62 -8.04
C PRO A 88 4.47 4.84 -8.92
N PHE A 89 4.97 3.89 -9.72
CA PHE A 89 4.21 2.99 -10.57
C PHE A 89 4.77 1.57 -10.47
N PHE A 90 3.88 0.58 -10.46
CA PHE A 90 4.23 -0.84 -10.49
C PHE A 90 3.08 -1.65 -11.09
N GLU A 91 3.36 -2.88 -11.50
CA GLU A 91 2.38 -3.78 -12.10
C GLU A 91 2.17 -5.01 -11.22
N VAL A 92 0.92 -5.38 -10.99
CA VAL A 92 0.54 -6.62 -10.30
C VAL A 92 -0.53 -7.33 -11.13
N MET A 93 -0.29 -8.59 -11.45
CA MET A 93 -1.19 -9.42 -12.26
C MET A 93 -1.63 -8.77 -13.58
N GLY A 94 -0.71 -8.09 -14.28
CA GLY A 94 -0.98 -7.43 -15.56
C GLY A 94 -1.76 -6.12 -15.47
N LYS A 95 -1.97 -5.57 -14.26
CA LYS A 95 -2.62 -4.27 -14.03
C LYS A 95 -1.65 -3.30 -13.37
N GLY A 96 -1.64 -2.06 -13.87
CA GLY A 96 -0.81 -0.99 -13.35
C GLY A 96 -1.43 -0.32 -12.12
N TYR A 97 -0.59 0.03 -11.16
CA TYR A 97 -0.96 0.68 -9.91
C TYR A 97 0.00 1.82 -9.60
N LEU A 98 -0.49 2.78 -8.82
CA LEU A 98 0.27 3.94 -8.36
C LEU A 98 0.24 4.02 -6.85
N LEU A 99 1.33 4.51 -6.26
CA LEU A 99 1.37 4.94 -4.86
C LEU A 99 1.65 6.43 -4.81
N ARG A 100 0.67 7.21 -4.36
CA ARG A 100 0.79 8.66 -4.22
C ARG A 100 0.80 9.06 -2.77
N LYS A 101 1.73 9.95 -2.42
CA LYS A 101 1.75 10.55 -1.09
C LYS A 101 0.49 11.41 -0.91
N SER A 102 -0.35 11.06 0.06
CA SER A 102 -1.54 11.81 0.45
C SER A 102 -1.63 11.87 1.97
N GLY A 103 -1.55 13.09 2.52
CA GLY A 103 -1.49 13.30 3.96
C GLY A 103 -0.34 12.52 4.63
N GLY A 104 -0.70 11.68 5.62
CA GLY A 104 0.22 10.81 6.35
C GLY A 104 0.61 9.51 5.62
N TYR A 105 -0.05 9.19 4.51
CA TYR A 105 -0.02 7.86 3.92
C TYR A 105 0.54 7.85 2.50
N MET A 106 0.81 6.65 2.00
CA MET A 106 0.92 6.34 0.57
C MET A 106 -0.42 5.75 0.11
N MET A 107 -1.16 6.49 -0.71
CA MET A 107 -2.46 6.08 -1.23
C MET A 107 -2.29 5.20 -2.46
N LEU A 108 -2.90 4.02 -2.42
CA LEU A 108 -2.97 3.11 -3.55
C LEU A 108 -4.06 3.56 -4.54
N GLU A 109 -3.68 3.64 -5.82
CA GLU A 109 -4.57 4.01 -6.92
C GLU A 109 -4.40 3.02 -8.07
N GLU A 110 -5.46 2.78 -8.84
CA GLU A 110 -5.34 2.12 -10.14
C GLU A 110 -4.66 3.10 -11.12
N ALA A 111 -3.66 2.63 -11.86
CA ALA A 111 -3.14 3.41 -12.97
C ALA A 111 -4.21 3.41 -14.07
N GLN A 112 -4.77 4.58 -14.41
CA GLN A 112 -5.66 4.69 -15.56
C GLN A 112 -4.88 4.26 -16.82
N GLN A 113 -5.30 3.17 -17.46
CA GLN A 113 -5.00 2.95 -18.86
C GLN A 113 -5.93 3.88 -19.65
N ASP A 114 -5.51 5.11 -19.91
CA ASP A 114 -5.90 5.91 -21.09
C ASP A 114 -5.35 7.34 -21.01
N GLU A 115 -4.30 7.63 -21.78
CA GLU A 115 -4.43 8.64 -22.83
C GLU A 115 -3.86 8.01 -24.10
N GLY A 116 -4.75 7.73 -25.06
CA GLY A 116 -4.40 7.23 -26.36
C GLY A 116 -3.31 8.09 -27.01
N TYR A 117 -2.31 7.41 -27.57
CA TYR A 117 -1.40 7.99 -28.54
C TYR A 117 -2.21 8.50 -29.74
N PHE A 118 -2.59 9.77 -29.71
CA PHE A 118 -2.98 10.51 -30.91
C PHE A 118 -1.72 11.19 -31.44
N PRO A 119 -0.99 10.63 -32.43
CA PRO A 119 0.01 11.41 -33.11
C PRO A 119 -0.75 12.51 -33.85
N TYR A 120 -0.60 13.76 -33.41
CA TYR A 120 -0.98 14.89 -34.24
C TYR A 120 -0.18 14.79 -35.53
N THR A 121 -0.84 14.38 -36.61
CA THR A 121 -0.36 14.61 -37.96
C THR A 121 -0.29 16.11 -38.18
N THR A 122 0.91 16.61 -38.48
CA THR A 122 1.06 17.89 -39.20
C THR A 122 1.20 17.58 -40.68
#